data_AF-A0A7T2UMC6-F1
#
_entry.id   AF-A0A7T2UMC6-F1
#
_cell.length_a   1.000
_cell.length_b   1.000
_cell.length_c   1.000
_cell.angle_alpha   90.00
_cell.angle_beta   90.00
_cell.angle_gamma   90.00
#
_symmetry.space_group_name_H-M   'P 1'
#
loop_
_entity.id
_entity.type
_entity.pdbx_description
1 polymer ?
#
loop_
_entity_poly.entity_id
_entity_poly.type
_entity_poly.pdbx_seq_one_letter_code
_entity_poly.pdbx_strand_id
1 'polypeptide(L)'
;MKILYRSLLEQFLRFEFLFLKFIETGDEAIGAEYRKYSAISETIAYIEASQMAATMAGKSTDDIILKKLKKSHPDFDISKRSLKEITDKWKHRNVIRHLTSHFKKSTNAPGFLLKIIPDYANLSSFVHGGTSAEEYFHNIFNDGLLKDEVVSTAINSCFISAIVKNHLLVAITKIDPSFEEDRNRFTNRLFQFEMAVGSISEA
;
A
#
# COMPACT_ATOMS: atom_id res chain seq x y z
N MET A 1 0.66 -0.11 17.54
CA MET A 1 1.11 -0.83 16.31
C MET A 1 0.09 -0.84 15.18
N LYS A 2 -1.22 -0.98 15.43
CA LYS A 2 -2.24 -1.10 14.36
C LYS A 2 -2.23 0.02 13.31
N ILE A 3 -2.04 1.28 13.72
CA ILE A 3 -1.93 2.43 12.82
C ILE A 3 -0.74 2.25 11.85
N LEU A 4 0.43 1.87 12.38
CA LEU A 4 1.64 1.64 11.59
C LEU A 4 1.45 0.45 10.64
N TYR A 5 0.86 -0.64 11.13
CA TYR A 5 0.60 -1.81 10.30
C TYR A 5 -0.41 -1.51 9.17
N ARG A 6 -1.47 -0.74 9.46
CA ARG A 6 -2.40 -0.25 8.42
C ARG A 6 -1.65 0.53 7.35
N SER A 7 -0.78 1.46 7.76
CA SER A 7 0.03 2.26 6.84
C SER A 7 0.94 1.38 5.98
N LEU A 8 1.58 0.38 6.58
CA LEU A 8 2.39 -0.60 5.87
C LEU A 8 1.58 -1.38 4.83
N LEU A 9 0.39 -1.88 5.19
CA LEU A 9 -0.50 -2.59 4.25
C LEU A 9 -0.93 -1.68 3.10
N GLU A 10 -1.26 -0.42 3.37
CA GLU A 10 -1.63 0.56 2.35
C GLU A 10 -0.51 0.79 1.34
N GLN A 11 0.74 0.97 1.81
CA GLN A 11 1.90 1.13 0.93
C GLN A 11 2.23 -0.15 0.18
N PHE A 12 2.13 -1.31 0.84
CA PHE A 12 2.37 -2.61 0.22
C PHE A 12 1.39 -2.88 -0.92
N LEU A 13 0.09 -2.64 -0.73
CA LEU A 13 -0.91 -2.86 -1.80
C LEU A 13 -0.67 -1.95 -3.01
N ARG A 14 -0.24 -0.69 -2.79
CA ARG A 14 0.15 0.22 -3.88
C ARG A 14 1.41 -0.27 -4.59
N PHE A 15 2.40 -0.74 -3.84
CA PHE A 15 3.60 -1.34 -4.40
C PHE A 15 3.27 -2.56 -5.26
N GLU A 16 2.44 -3.49 -4.77
CA GLU A 16 2.03 -4.68 -5.54
C GLU A 16 1.34 -4.29 -6.85
N PHE A 17 0.46 -3.29 -6.82
CA PHE A 17 -0.17 -2.78 -8.04
C PHE A 17 0.84 -2.21 -9.04
N LEU A 18 1.80 -1.42 -8.56
CA LEU A 18 2.86 -0.85 -9.38
C LEU A 18 3.74 -1.93 -9.99
N PHE A 19 4.15 -2.89 -9.17
CA PHE A 19 5.01 -3.99 -9.58
C PHE A 19 4.33 -4.86 -10.64
N LEU A 20 3.07 -5.24 -10.44
CA LEU A 20 2.32 -6.00 -11.45
C LEU A 20 2.21 -5.24 -12.76
N LYS A 21 1.90 -3.94 -12.72
CA LYS A 21 1.86 -3.10 -13.91
C LYS A 21 3.20 -3.07 -14.63
N PHE A 22 4.28 -2.89 -13.89
CA PHE A 22 5.64 -2.93 -14.44
C PHE A 22 5.98 -4.28 -15.09
N ILE A 23 5.58 -5.40 -14.47
CA ILE A 23 5.81 -6.73 -15.05
C ILE A 23 4.97 -6.96 -16.31
N GLU A 24 3.71 -6.51 -16.32
CA GLU A 24 2.79 -6.65 -17.46
C GLU A 24 3.21 -5.82 -18.68
N THR A 25 3.62 -4.56 -18.47
CA THR A 25 3.86 -3.61 -19.58
C THR A 25 5.33 -3.40 -19.87
N GLY A 26 6.23 -3.63 -18.90
CA GLY A 26 7.63 -3.22 -18.97
C GLY A 26 7.83 -1.70 -18.99
N ASP A 27 6.77 -0.92 -18.75
CA ASP A 27 6.75 0.54 -18.92
C ASP A 27 6.86 1.27 -17.58
N GLU A 28 7.78 2.23 -17.52
CA GLU A 28 8.00 3.11 -16.37
C GLU A 28 6.92 4.21 -16.22
N ALA A 29 6.06 4.40 -17.23
CA ALA A 29 5.03 5.44 -17.22
C ALA A 29 4.10 5.32 -16.00
N ILE A 30 3.81 4.11 -15.53
CA ILE A 30 2.99 3.89 -14.33
C ILE A 30 3.68 4.42 -13.06
N GLY A 31 5.01 4.29 -12.98
CA GLY A 31 5.82 4.84 -11.89
C GLY A 31 5.88 6.36 -11.95
N ALA A 32 6.01 6.93 -13.15
CA ALA A 32 5.92 8.38 -13.35
C ALA A 32 4.55 8.94 -12.93
N GLU A 33 3.46 8.25 -13.28
CA GLU A 33 2.11 8.61 -12.87
C GLU A 33 1.92 8.52 -11.35
N TYR A 34 2.47 7.50 -10.70
CA TYR A 34 2.43 7.38 -9.24
C TYR A 34 3.18 8.50 -8.53
N ARG A 35 4.37 8.89 -9.02
CA ARG A 35 5.10 10.05 -8.49
C ARG A 35 4.27 11.33 -8.58
N LYS A 36 3.61 11.55 -9.72
CA LYS A 36 2.67 12.68 -9.90
C LYS A 36 1.55 12.63 -8.86
N TYR A 37 0.93 11.47 -8.70
CA TYR A 37 -0.10 11.27 -7.66
C TYR A 37 0.40 11.60 -6.25
N SER A 38 1.57 11.10 -5.84
CA SER A 38 2.12 11.35 -4.51
C SER A 38 2.29 12.83 -4.23
N ALA A 39 2.88 13.58 -5.18
CA ALA A 39 3.04 15.02 -5.06
C ALA A 39 1.70 15.78 -5.00
N ILE A 40 0.72 15.36 -5.81
CA ILE A 40 -0.65 15.91 -5.76
C ILE A 40 -1.30 15.65 -4.41
N SER A 41 -1.26 14.40 -3.94
CA SER A 41 -1.90 13.98 -2.70
C SER A 41 -1.30 14.67 -1.48
N GLU A 42 0.03 14.82 -1.45
CA GLU A 42 0.73 15.55 -0.39
C GLU A 42 0.40 17.04 -0.40
N THR A 43 0.35 17.64 -1.59
CA THR A 43 -0.04 19.06 -1.73
C THR A 43 -1.47 19.30 -1.26
N ILE A 44 -2.41 18.40 -1.59
CA ILE A 44 -3.79 18.45 -1.10
C ILE A 44 -3.80 18.35 0.43
N ALA A 45 -3.16 17.33 1.00
CA ALA A 45 -3.13 17.12 2.44
C ALA A 45 -2.51 18.31 3.19
N TYR A 46 -1.40 18.86 2.69
CA TYR A 46 -0.77 20.06 3.24
C TYR A 46 -1.71 21.26 3.19
N ILE A 47 -2.40 21.44 2.07
CA ILE A 47 -3.35 22.54 1.89
C ILE A 47 -4.53 22.37 2.84
N GLU A 48 -5.17 21.21 2.89
CA GLU A 48 -6.29 20.92 3.80
C GLU A 48 -5.90 21.13 5.26
N ALA A 49 -4.74 20.62 5.67
CA ALA A 49 -4.20 20.82 7.02
C ALA A 49 -3.94 22.31 7.33
N SER A 50 -3.47 23.07 6.33
CA SER A 50 -3.21 24.51 6.46
C SER A 50 -4.47 25.38 6.28
N GLN A 51 -5.55 24.82 5.72
CA GLN A 51 -6.73 25.57 5.28
C GLN A 51 -7.99 25.37 6.12
N MET A 52 -7.93 24.65 7.24
CA MET A 52 -9.05 24.67 8.19
C MET A 52 -9.49 26.10 8.59
N ALA A 53 -8.58 27.09 8.51
CA ALA A 53 -8.90 28.51 8.67
C ALA A 53 -9.43 29.22 7.40
N ALA A 54 -9.10 28.74 6.19
CA ALA A 54 -9.49 29.37 4.92
C ALA A 54 -10.86 28.92 4.43
N THR A 55 -11.29 27.69 4.74
CA THR A 55 -12.66 27.21 4.48
C THR A 55 -13.68 27.96 5.33
N MET A 56 -13.31 28.38 6.55
CA MET A 56 -14.11 29.31 7.36
C MET A 56 -14.31 30.68 6.70
N ALA A 57 -13.49 31.03 5.69
CA ALA A 57 -13.55 32.27 4.93
C ALA A 57 -14.14 32.12 3.51
N GLY A 58 -14.73 30.96 3.17
CA GLY A 58 -15.53 30.77 1.94
C GLY A 58 -14.76 30.68 0.62
N LYS A 59 -13.45 30.39 0.64
CA LYS A 59 -12.65 30.22 -0.59
C LYS A 59 -12.58 28.76 -1.05
N SER A 60 -12.71 28.53 -2.36
CA SER A 60 -12.54 27.20 -3.00
C SER A 60 -11.11 26.68 -2.84
N THR A 61 -10.97 25.49 -2.25
CA THR A 61 -9.71 24.78 -2.00
C THR A 61 -8.98 24.40 -3.30
N ASP A 62 -9.74 24.04 -4.35
CA ASP A 62 -9.22 23.50 -5.61
C ASP A 62 -8.34 24.48 -6.39
N ASP A 63 -8.73 25.75 -6.43
CA ASP A 63 -7.95 26.78 -7.14
C ASP A 63 -6.62 27.05 -6.45
N ILE A 64 -6.58 26.86 -5.12
CA ILE A 64 -5.36 27.01 -4.32
C ILE A 64 -4.44 25.81 -4.51
N ILE A 65 -5.00 24.60 -4.60
CA ILE A 65 -4.29 23.37 -4.93
C ILE A 65 -3.60 23.51 -6.29
N LEU A 66 -4.34 23.86 -7.35
CA LEU A 66 -3.75 24.04 -8.68
C LEU A 66 -2.68 25.12 -8.72
N LYS A 67 -2.91 26.25 -8.04
CA LYS A 67 -1.93 27.35 -8.00
C LYS A 67 -0.64 26.92 -7.29
N LYS A 68 -0.74 26.17 -6.20
CA LYS A 68 0.44 25.64 -5.48
C LYS A 68 1.15 24.57 -6.28
N LEU A 69 0.41 23.62 -6.88
CA LEU A 69 0.99 22.56 -7.71
C LEU A 69 1.74 23.12 -8.93
N LYS A 70 1.15 24.07 -9.66
CA LYS A 70 1.86 24.72 -10.80
C LYS A 70 3.10 25.49 -10.37
N LYS A 71 3.17 25.93 -9.12
CA LYS A 71 4.33 26.64 -8.57
C LYS A 71 5.43 25.67 -8.11
N SER A 72 5.09 24.56 -7.44
CA SER A 72 6.06 23.59 -6.90
C SER A 72 6.49 22.53 -7.92
N HIS A 73 5.61 22.20 -8.87
CA HIS A 73 5.82 21.20 -9.93
C HIS A 73 5.37 21.80 -11.28
N PRO A 74 6.15 22.75 -11.85
CA PRO A 74 5.78 23.42 -13.10
C PRO A 74 5.76 22.48 -14.32
N ASP A 75 6.40 21.31 -14.21
CA ASP A 75 6.43 20.22 -15.17
C ASP A 75 5.10 19.44 -15.24
N PHE A 76 4.19 19.66 -14.29
CA PHE A 76 2.90 18.99 -14.24
C PHE A 76 1.87 19.72 -15.12
N ASP A 77 1.65 19.22 -16.34
CA ASP A 77 0.52 19.65 -17.18
C ASP A 77 -0.81 19.05 -16.65
N ILE A 78 -1.38 19.69 -15.62
CA ILE A 78 -2.53 19.18 -14.89
C ILE A 78 -3.69 20.17 -14.92
N SER A 79 -4.85 19.67 -15.35
CA SER A 79 -6.16 20.32 -15.27
C SER A 79 -6.93 19.86 -14.02
N LYS A 80 -8.01 20.57 -13.64
CA LYS A 80 -8.89 20.12 -12.53
C LYS A 80 -9.43 18.71 -12.74
N ARG A 81 -9.76 18.37 -14.00
CA ARG A 81 -10.27 17.05 -14.36
C ARG A 81 -9.22 15.96 -14.16
N SER A 82 -7.97 16.21 -14.58
CA SER A 82 -6.89 15.23 -14.41
C SER A 82 -6.46 15.06 -12.95
N LEU A 83 -6.60 16.08 -12.09
CA LEU A 83 -6.39 15.91 -10.64
C LEU A 83 -7.32 14.83 -10.04
N LYS A 84 -8.61 14.92 -10.33
CA LYS A 84 -9.60 13.97 -9.81
C LYS A 84 -9.35 12.57 -10.36
N GLU A 85 -9.08 12.45 -11.65
CA GLU A 85 -8.81 11.16 -12.30
C GLU A 85 -7.56 10.48 -11.72
N ILE A 86 -6.46 11.23 -11.55
CA ILE A 86 -5.23 10.72 -10.93
C ILE A 86 -5.51 10.30 -9.48
N THR A 87 -6.09 11.18 -8.65
CA THR A 87 -6.35 10.86 -7.23
C THR A 87 -7.32 9.70 -7.05
N ASP A 88 -8.37 9.60 -7.88
CA ASP A 88 -9.32 8.51 -7.83
C ASP A 88 -8.66 7.18 -8.16
N LYS A 89 -7.79 7.10 -9.18
CA LYS A 89 -7.10 5.87 -9.57
C LYS A 89 -6.35 5.20 -8.41
N TRP A 90 -5.68 6.00 -7.59
CA TRP A 90 -4.83 5.53 -6.49
C TRP A 90 -5.57 5.34 -5.16
N LYS A 91 -6.89 5.57 -5.12
CA LYS A 91 -7.71 5.20 -3.96
C LYS A 91 -7.59 3.70 -3.69
N HIS A 92 -7.41 3.32 -2.43
CA HIS A 92 -7.23 1.91 -2.02
C HIS A 92 -8.27 0.96 -2.59
N ARG A 93 -9.55 1.35 -2.61
CA ARG A 93 -10.62 0.53 -3.18
C ARG A 93 -10.37 0.17 -4.66
N ASN A 94 -9.76 1.06 -5.42
CA ASN A 94 -9.47 0.87 -6.84
C ASN A 94 -8.21 0.01 -7.02
N VAL A 95 -7.19 0.24 -6.19
CA VAL A 95 -5.99 -0.61 -6.10
C VAL A 95 -6.39 -2.06 -5.77
N ILE A 96 -7.15 -2.27 -4.70
CA ILE A 96 -7.64 -3.60 -4.28
C ILE A 96 -8.47 -4.24 -5.39
N ARG A 97 -9.41 -3.49 -6.01
CA ARG A 97 -10.21 -4.01 -7.14
C ARG A 97 -9.33 -4.50 -8.28
N HIS A 98 -8.26 -3.77 -8.61
CA HIS A 98 -7.33 -4.17 -9.64
C HIS A 98 -6.59 -5.46 -9.27
N LEU A 99 -6.01 -5.52 -8.07
CA LEU A 99 -5.31 -6.70 -7.56
C LEU A 99 -6.23 -7.93 -7.58
N THR A 100 -7.43 -7.82 -7.01
CA THR A 100 -8.43 -8.90 -7.02
C THR A 100 -8.79 -9.32 -8.45
N SER A 101 -8.94 -8.39 -9.38
CA SER A 101 -9.24 -8.72 -10.78
C SER A 101 -8.08 -9.43 -11.49
N HIS A 102 -6.83 -9.10 -11.15
CA HIS A 102 -5.65 -9.75 -11.72
C HIS A 102 -5.55 -11.19 -11.21
N PHE A 103 -5.67 -11.41 -9.91
CA PHE A 103 -5.54 -12.74 -9.30
C PHE A 103 -6.78 -13.63 -9.45
N LYS A 104 -7.98 -13.09 -9.70
CA LYS A 104 -9.14 -13.92 -10.08
C LYS A 104 -8.92 -14.69 -11.39
N LYS A 105 -8.01 -14.22 -12.24
CA LYS A 105 -7.67 -14.87 -13.50
C LYS A 105 -6.54 -15.90 -13.34
N SER A 106 -5.82 -15.90 -12.21
CA SER A 106 -4.84 -16.95 -11.90
C SER A 106 -5.50 -18.03 -11.05
N THR A 107 -5.21 -19.30 -11.34
CA THR A 107 -5.68 -20.44 -10.53
C THR A 107 -5.10 -20.43 -9.11
N ASN A 108 -4.04 -19.65 -8.88
CA ASN A 108 -3.38 -19.48 -7.60
C ASN A 108 -3.33 -17.98 -7.26
N ALA A 109 -4.34 -17.45 -6.58
CA ALA A 109 -4.20 -16.16 -5.91
C ALA A 109 -3.15 -16.30 -4.79
N PRO A 110 -2.19 -15.37 -4.64
CA PRO A 110 -1.21 -15.45 -3.55
C PRO A 110 -1.94 -15.51 -2.22
N GLY A 111 -1.78 -16.60 -1.46
CA GLY A 111 -2.48 -16.81 -0.18
C GLY A 111 -2.27 -15.64 0.79
N PHE A 112 -1.11 -15.00 0.72
CA PHE A 112 -0.80 -13.81 1.50
C PHE A 112 -1.67 -12.59 1.15
N LEU A 113 -1.99 -12.35 -0.14
CA LEU A 113 -2.87 -11.24 -0.55
C LEU A 113 -4.31 -11.43 -0.06
N LEU A 114 -4.78 -12.68 -0.06
CA LEU A 114 -6.10 -13.04 0.48
C LEU A 114 -6.20 -12.78 1.98
N LYS A 115 -5.08 -12.86 2.72
CA LYS A 115 -5.00 -12.53 4.14
C LYS A 115 -4.97 -11.01 4.38
N ILE A 116 -4.11 -10.27 3.69
CA ILE A 116 -3.87 -8.85 4.04
C ILE A 116 -4.96 -7.88 3.60
N ILE A 117 -5.75 -8.19 2.57
CA ILE A 117 -6.82 -7.30 2.10
C ILE A 117 -7.93 -7.17 3.16
N PRO A 118 -8.45 -8.27 3.73
CA PRO A 118 -9.32 -8.22 4.91
C PRO A 118 -8.68 -7.51 6.10
N ASP A 119 -7.40 -7.78 6.41
CA ASP A 119 -6.69 -7.11 7.51
C ASP A 119 -6.68 -5.59 7.33
N TYR A 120 -6.38 -5.09 6.13
CA TYR A 120 -6.41 -3.67 5.83
C TYR A 120 -7.80 -3.06 6.08
N ALA A 121 -8.87 -3.74 5.64
CA ALA A 121 -10.24 -3.27 5.85
C ALA A 121 -10.58 -3.18 7.35
N ASN A 122 -10.26 -4.22 8.12
CA ASN A 122 -10.48 -4.27 9.56
C ASN A 122 -9.69 -3.17 10.30
N LEU A 123 -8.43 -2.97 9.93
CA LEU A 123 -7.58 -1.93 10.51
C LEU A 123 -8.05 -0.52 10.14
N SER A 124 -8.58 -0.34 8.92
CA SER A 124 -9.13 0.96 8.53
C SER A 124 -10.39 1.28 9.33
N SER A 125 -11.25 0.29 9.60
CA SER A 125 -12.38 0.45 10.52
C SER A 125 -11.89 0.78 11.94
N PHE A 126 -10.90 0.03 12.45
CA PHE A 126 -10.32 0.25 13.77
C PHE A 126 -9.79 1.69 13.96
N VAL A 127 -9.00 2.18 13.02
CA VAL A 127 -8.35 3.51 13.11
C VAL A 127 -9.37 4.67 13.08
N HIS A 128 -10.57 4.43 12.55
CA HIS A 128 -11.64 5.42 12.52
C HIS A 128 -12.68 5.24 13.63
N GLY A 129 -12.40 4.42 14.64
CA GLY A 129 -13.35 4.15 15.73
C GLY A 129 -14.61 3.44 15.25
N GLY A 130 -14.51 2.65 14.18
CA GLY A 130 -15.61 1.84 13.67
C GLY A 130 -15.99 0.72 14.63
N THR A 131 -17.05 -0.02 14.29
CA THR A 131 -17.63 -1.08 15.14
C THR A 131 -16.63 -2.14 15.59
N SER A 132 -15.59 -2.40 14.78
CA SER A 132 -14.53 -3.35 15.11
C SER A 132 -13.48 -2.83 16.11
N ALA A 133 -13.49 -1.54 16.45
CA ALA A 133 -12.53 -0.95 17.38
C ALA A 133 -12.80 -1.38 18.83
N GLU A 134 -14.05 -1.27 19.25
CA GLU A 134 -14.50 -1.63 20.60
C GLU A 134 -14.39 -3.14 20.87
N GLU A 135 -14.85 -3.95 19.91
CA GLU A 135 -14.72 -5.41 19.94
C GLU A 135 -13.26 -5.85 20.04
N TYR A 136 -12.36 -5.21 19.29
CA TYR A 136 -10.93 -5.48 19.36
C TYR A 136 -10.35 -5.19 20.76
N PHE A 137 -10.67 -4.04 21.34
CA PHE A 137 -10.17 -3.69 22.68
C PHE A 137 -10.67 -4.64 23.75
N HIS A 138 -11.95 -5.02 23.70
CA HIS A 138 -12.50 -5.99 24.64
C HIS A 138 -11.85 -7.36 24.50
N ASN A 139 -11.75 -7.91 23.30
CA ASN A 139 -11.23 -9.27 23.11
C ASN A 139 -9.72 -9.35 23.40
N ILE A 140 -8.92 -8.41 22.89
CA ILE A 140 -7.44 -8.48 23.02
C ILE A 140 -6.97 -8.28 24.47
N PHE A 141 -7.62 -7.37 25.21
CA PHE A 141 -7.21 -7.08 26.58
C PHE A 141 -7.81 -8.05 27.59
N ASN A 142 -9.07 -8.47 27.41
CA ASN A 142 -9.70 -9.41 28.34
C ASN A 142 -9.15 -10.84 28.16
N ASP A 143 -8.79 -11.23 26.94
CA ASP A 143 -8.33 -12.59 26.64
C ASP A 143 -6.79 -12.72 26.70
N GLY A 144 -6.07 -11.64 27.01
CA GLY A 144 -4.61 -11.65 27.16
C GLY A 144 -3.83 -11.86 25.84
N LEU A 145 -4.48 -11.72 24.68
CA LEU A 145 -3.94 -12.05 23.36
C LEU A 145 -3.02 -10.97 22.75
N LEU A 146 -2.76 -9.89 23.49
CA LEU A 146 -1.97 -8.76 22.99
C LEU A 146 -0.57 -9.18 22.49
N LYS A 147 0.08 -10.11 23.21
CA LYS A 147 1.42 -10.57 22.84
C LYS A 147 1.42 -11.26 21.49
N ASP A 148 0.49 -12.18 21.28
CA ASP A 148 0.41 -12.98 20.05
C ASP A 148 0.04 -12.10 18.86
N GLU A 149 -0.81 -11.11 19.06
CA GLU A 149 -1.17 -10.13 18.04
C GLU A 149 0.02 -9.26 17.63
N VAL A 150 0.85 -8.85 18.60
CA VAL A 150 2.08 -8.10 18.35
C VAL A 150 3.08 -8.95 17.56
N VAL A 151 3.25 -10.22 17.93
CA VAL A 151 4.13 -11.17 17.23
C VAL A 151 3.64 -11.41 15.81
N SER A 152 2.35 -11.69 15.62
CA SER A 152 1.73 -11.89 14.30
C SER A 152 1.91 -10.66 13.40
N THR A 153 1.69 -9.46 13.94
CA THR A 153 1.91 -8.20 13.21
C THR A 153 3.37 -8.04 12.78
N ALA A 154 4.32 -8.36 13.66
CA ALA A 154 5.74 -8.28 13.36
C ALA A 154 6.14 -9.28 12.25
N ILE A 155 5.67 -10.54 12.34
CA ILE A 155 5.90 -11.57 11.32
C ILE A 155 5.36 -11.14 9.96
N ASN A 156 4.11 -10.66 9.89
CA ASN A 156 3.52 -10.19 8.64
C ASN A 156 4.29 -8.99 8.07
N SER A 157 4.78 -8.09 8.91
CA SER A 157 5.56 -6.92 8.48
C SER A 157 6.92 -7.33 7.90
N CYS A 158 7.58 -8.33 8.49
CA CYS A 158 8.78 -8.93 7.93
C CYS A 158 8.50 -9.62 6.59
N PHE A 159 7.39 -10.33 6.48
CA PHE A 159 7.00 -11.02 5.24
C PHE A 159 6.74 -10.03 4.10
N ILE A 160 6.00 -8.93 4.36
CA ILE A 160 5.82 -7.82 3.41
C ILE A 160 7.17 -7.29 2.92
N SER A 161 8.08 -7.02 3.85
CA SER A 161 9.40 -6.48 3.52
C SER A 161 10.20 -7.45 2.65
N ALA A 162 10.08 -8.76 2.91
CA ALA A 162 10.71 -9.80 2.11
C ALA A 162 10.11 -9.90 0.70
N ILE A 163 8.78 -9.84 0.56
CA ILE A 163 8.10 -9.81 -0.74
C ILE A 163 8.57 -8.61 -1.56
N VAL A 164 8.55 -7.41 -0.96
CA VAL A 164 9.01 -6.18 -1.63
C VAL A 164 10.44 -6.33 -2.13
N LYS A 165 11.34 -6.83 -1.27
CA LYS A 165 12.73 -7.09 -1.67
C LYS A 165 12.83 -8.09 -2.82
N ASN A 166 12.06 -9.18 -2.78
CA ASN A 166 12.05 -10.18 -3.84
C ASN A 166 11.58 -9.57 -5.17
N HIS A 167 10.48 -8.81 -5.15
CA HIS A 167 9.95 -8.10 -6.32
C HIS A 167 10.96 -7.10 -6.89
N LEU A 168 11.67 -6.35 -6.04
CA LEU A 168 12.75 -5.47 -6.50
C LEU A 168 13.91 -6.24 -7.13
N LEU A 169 14.27 -7.41 -6.59
CA LEU A 169 15.27 -8.29 -7.20
C LEU A 169 14.79 -8.83 -8.56
N VAL A 170 13.51 -9.17 -8.71
CA VAL A 170 12.94 -9.52 -10.03
C VAL A 170 13.07 -8.33 -11.00
N ALA A 171 12.71 -7.12 -10.56
CA ALA A 171 12.80 -5.94 -11.40
C ALA A 171 14.24 -5.63 -11.82
N ILE A 172 15.20 -5.67 -10.89
CA ILE A 172 16.61 -5.34 -11.19
C ILE A 172 17.27 -6.39 -12.09
N THR A 173 16.89 -7.67 -12.00
CA THR A 173 17.42 -8.72 -12.91
C THR A 173 17.07 -8.47 -14.39
N LYS A 174 16.01 -7.70 -14.67
CA LYS A 174 15.71 -7.25 -16.04
C LYS A 174 16.68 -6.18 -16.56
N ILE A 175 17.32 -5.44 -15.65
CA ILE A 175 18.25 -4.35 -15.96
C ILE A 175 19.69 -4.88 -15.93
N ASP A 176 20.02 -5.66 -14.91
CA ASP A 176 21.34 -6.21 -14.65
C ASP A 176 21.23 -7.71 -14.26
N PRO A 177 21.56 -8.63 -15.18
CA PRO A 177 21.50 -10.07 -14.93
C PRO A 177 22.43 -10.57 -13.82
N SER A 178 23.42 -9.78 -13.37
CA SER A 178 24.32 -10.20 -12.28
C SER A 178 23.59 -10.43 -10.95
N PHE A 179 22.40 -9.86 -10.78
CA PHE A 179 21.56 -10.04 -9.60
C PHE A 179 20.77 -11.38 -9.59
N GLU A 180 20.86 -12.19 -10.64
CA GLU A 180 20.08 -13.44 -10.76
C GLU A 180 20.40 -14.45 -9.65
N GLU A 181 21.69 -14.59 -9.31
CA GLU A 181 22.13 -15.48 -8.23
C GLU A 181 21.60 -15.00 -6.87
N ASP A 182 21.67 -13.70 -6.61
CA ASP A 182 21.16 -13.08 -5.39
C ASP A 182 19.64 -13.23 -5.27
N ARG A 183 18.91 -13.06 -6.37
CA ARG A 183 17.47 -13.32 -6.43
C ARG A 183 17.18 -14.77 -6.07
N ASN A 184 17.80 -15.73 -6.73
CA ASN A 184 17.55 -17.15 -6.50
C ASN A 184 17.88 -17.55 -5.05
N ARG A 185 19.01 -17.08 -4.51
CA ARG A 185 19.39 -17.31 -3.12
C ARG A 185 18.36 -16.72 -2.14
N PHE A 186 17.87 -15.52 -2.41
CA PHE A 186 16.89 -14.86 -1.56
C PHE A 186 15.51 -15.54 -1.63
N THR A 187 15.02 -15.87 -2.82
CA THR A 187 13.75 -16.59 -3.03
C THR A 187 13.74 -17.92 -2.28
N ASN A 188 14.83 -18.69 -2.36
CA ASN A 188 14.94 -19.97 -1.65
C ASN A 188 14.85 -19.80 -0.13
N ARG A 189 15.50 -18.77 0.43
CA ARG A 189 15.41 -18.45 1.87
C ARG A 189 14.01 -17.99 2.27
N LEU A 190 13.34 -17.21 1.42
CA LEU A 190 11.97 -16.77 1.66
C LEU A 190 11.00 -17.96 1.70
N PHE A 191 11.14 -18.91 0.77
CA PHE A 191 10.33 -20.12 0.76
C PHE A 191 10.56 -20.97 2.02
N GLN A 192 11.82 -21.15 2.44
CA GLN A 192 12.14 -21.84 3.70
C GLN A 192 11.53 -21.16 4.92
N PHE A 193 11.57 -19.82 4.97
CA PHE A 193 10.95 -19.05 6.03
C PHE A 193 9.42 -19.23 6.04
N GLU A 194 8.77 -19.19 4.88
CA GLU A 194 7.33 -19.40 4.75
C GLU A 194 6.90 -20.79 5.28
N MET A 195 7.64 -21.85 4.92
CA MET A 195 7.39 -23.19 5.45
C MET A 195 7.57 -23.26 6.97
N ALA A 196 8.63 -22.64 7.50
CA ALA A 196 8.89 -22.63 8.94
C ALA A 196 7.79 -21.89 9.72
N VAL A 197 7.31 -20.76 9.21
CA VAL A 197 6.21 -20.01 9.83
C VAL A 197 4.89 -20.77 9.72
N GLY A 198 4.61 -21.42 8.58
CA GLY A 198 3.42 -22.26 8.41
C GLY A 198 3.36 -23.42 9.41
N SER A 199 4.50 -24.06 9.68
CA SER A 199 4.60 -25.13 10.69
C SER A 199 4.42 -24.65 12.14
N ILE A 200 4.61 -23.36 12.42
CA ILE A 200 4.38 -22.77 13.75
C ILE A 200 2.89 -22.45 13.96
N SER A 201 2.12 -22.21 12.91
CA SER A 201 0.67 -21.95 13.02
C SER A 201 -0.19 -23.22 13.14
N GLU A 202 0.40 -24.40 12.93
CA GLU A 202 -0.28 -25.71 13.02
C GLU A 202 0.08 -26.51 14.30
N ALA A 203 0.96 -25.98 15.15
CA ALA A 203 1.44 -26.59 16.40
C ALA A 203 0.89 -25.86 17.64
#